data_AF-A0A7V2LMJ6-F1
#
_entry.id   AF-A0A7V2LMJ6-F1
#
_cell.length_a   1.000
_cell.length_b   1.000
_cell.length_c   1.000
_cell.angle_alpha   90.00
_cell.angle_beta   90.00
_cell.angle_gamma   90.00
#
_symmetry.space_group_name_H-M   'P 1'
#
loop_
_entity.id
_entity.type
_entity.pdbx_description
1 polymer ?
#
loop_
_entity_poly.entity_id
_entity_poly.type
_entity_poly.pdbx_seq_one_letter_code
_entity_poly.pdbx_strand_id
1 'polypeptide(L)'
;MPNLLDFMERATTGPVLAENDFNMKHLIRNVRKIVREFDLRYSPGNPVSSDDAFADRLFEAAIEFIVRTGVYCDDTNRVIHFGRDEIRRAVENLPPGAFFGEGRDRRFFAPRKPEDGKEPWYHVGTGIVASSEDIALAQVEGYGGIPRA
;
A
#
# COMPACT_ATOMS: atom_id res chain seq x y z
N MET A 1 16.01 12.01 -0.11
CA MET A 1 15.08 10.95 -0.56
C MET A 1 14.85 11.13 -2.04
N PRO A 2 14.78 10.05 -2.83
CA PRO A 2 14.41 10.14 -4.24
C PRO A 2 13.02 10.77 -4.38
N ASN A 3 12.82 11.54 -5.44
CA ASN A 3 11.55 12.13 -5.81
C ASN A 3 10.95 11.40 -7.03
N LEU A 4 9.81 11.87 -7.51
CA LEU A 4 9.11 11.27 -8.65
C LEU A 4 9.99 11.16 -9.91
N LEU A 5 10.79 12.19 -10.22
CA LEU A 5 11.63 12.20 -11.42
C LEU A 5 12.73 11.14 -11.37
N ASP A 6 13.31 10.90 -10.20
CA ASP A 6 14.29 9.82 -10.01
C ASP A 6 13.67 8.44 -10.32
N PHE A 7 12.41 8.23 -9.94
CA PHE A 7 11.70 6.99 -10.25
C PHE A 7 11.28 6.89 -11.72
N MET A 8 10.92 8.01 -12.35
CA MET A 8 10.66 8.04 -13.80
C MET A 8 11.92 7.72 -14.61
N GLU A 9 13.09 8.22 -14.18
CA GLU A 9 14.37 7.85 -14.77
C GLU A 9 14.65 6.36 -14.60
N ARG A 10 14.50 5.81 -13.39
CA ARG A 10 14.67 4.36 -13.15
C ARG A 10 13.67 3.51 -13.95
N ALA A 11 12.44 3.99 -14.15
CA ALA A 11 11.44 3.30 -14.97
C ALA A 11 11.87 3.20 -16.43
N THR A 12 12.67 4.14 -16.95
CA THR A 12 13.12 4.16 -18.35
C THR A 12 14.52 3.57 -18.55
N THR A 13 15.34 3.52 -17.49
CA THR A 13 16.73 3.07 -17.53
C THR A 13 16.98 1.72 -16.85
N GLY A 14 16.07 1.27 -15.97
CA GLY A 14 16.19 0.02 -15.22
C GLY A 14 16.23 -1.23 -16.10
N PRO A 15 16.62 -2.40 -15.58
CA PRO A 15 16.75 -3.61 -16.39
C PRO A 15 15.44 -3.99 -17.08
N VAL A 16 15.52 -4.31 -18.38
CA VAL A 16 14.38 -4.83 -19.16
C VAL A 16 14.05 -6.25 -18.70
N LEU A 17 12.77 -6.52 -18.49
CA LEU A 17 12.28 -7.84 -18.12
C LEU A 17 10.88 -8.03 -18.71
N ALA A 18 10.59 -9.20 -19.28
CA ALA A 18 9.23 -9.50 -19.71
C ALA A 18 8.31 -9.67 -18.49
N GLU A 19 7.07 -9.21 -18.59
CA GLU A 19 6.09 -9.27 -17.49
C GLU A 19 5.94 -10.69 -16.92
N ASN A 20 5.80 -11.69 -17.78
CA ASN A 20 5.71 -13.09 -17.34
C ASN A 20 6.96 -13.56 -16.58
N ASP A 21 8.14 -13.08 -16.97
CA ASP A 21 9.38 -13.40 -16.29
C ASP A 21 9.48 -12.67 -14.94
N PHE A 22 9.05 -11.41 -14.87
CA PHE A 22 8.92 -10.70 -13.60
C PHE A 22 7.98 -11.46 -12.65
N ASN A 23 6.77 -11.77 -13.10
CA ASN A 23 5.75 -12.44 -12.30
C ASN A 23 6.23 -13.82 -11.81
N MET A 24 6.69 -14.67 -12.73
CA MET A 24 6.98 -16.07 -12.40
C MET A 24 8.37 -16.25 -11.77
N LYS A 25 9.39 -15.56 -12.29
CA LYS A 25 10.80 -15.81 -11.90
C LYS A 25 11.30 -14.86 -10.81
N HIS A 26 10.73 -13.66 -10.69
CA HIS A 26 11.08 -12.69 -9.65
C HIS A 26 10.05 -12.68 -8.53
N LEU A 27 8.83 -12.19 -8.80
CA LEU A 27 7.79 -11.96 -7.81
C LEU A 27 7.43 -13.24 -7.03
N ILE A 28 6.87 -14.25 -7.70
CA ILE A 28 6.43 -15.49 -7.06
C ILE A 28 7.60 -16.25 -6.41
N ARG A 29 8.77 -16.25 -7.06
CA ARG A 29 9.96 -16.91 -6.54
C ARG A 29 10.45 -16.25 -5.25
N ASN A 30 10.50 -14.92 -5.21
CA ASN A 30 10.96 -14.18 -4.05
C ASN A 30 9.95 -14.24 -2.90
N VAL A 31 8.65 -14.17 -3.17
CA VAL A 31 7.61 -14.41 -2.14
C VAL A 31 7.84 -15.76 -1.45
N ARG A 32 8.00 -16.85 -2.21
CA ARG A 32 8.25 -18.19 -1.65
C ARG A 32 9.57 -18.31 -0.88
N LYS A 33 10.60 -17.54 -1.26
CA LYS A 33 11.87 -17.51 -0.52
C LYS A 33 11.70 -16.76 0.80
N ILE A 34 11.15 -15.55 0.75
CA ILE A 34 10.94 -14.69 1.92
C ILE A 34 10.05 -15.37 2.96
N VAL A 35 8.92 -15.95 2.56
CA VAL A 35 8.03 -16.66 3.48
C VAL A 35 8.76 -17.78 4.23
N ARG A 36 9.64 -18.52 3.55
CA ARG A 36 10.44 -19.58 4.18
C ARG A 36 11.57 -19.04 5.05
N GLU A 37 12.32 -18.06 4.55
CA GLU A 37 13.48 -17.48 5.24
C GLU A 37 13.09 -16.78 6.54
N PHE A 38 11.91 -16.14 6.58
CA PHE A 38 11.41 -15.41 7.73
C PHE A 38 10.37 -16.20 8.57
N ASP A 39 10.13 -17.48 8.23
CA ASP A 39 9.12 -18.37 8.83
C ASP A 39 7.75 -17.69 9.01
N LEU A 40 7.24 -17.12 7.92
CA LEU A 40 5.97 -16.40 7.93
C LEU A 40 4.81 -17.40 7.81
N ARG A 41 3.94 -17.45 8.83
CA ARG A 41 2.79 -18.35 8.86
C ARG A 41 1.51 -17.60 9.18
N TYR A 42 0.53 -17.73 8.30
CA TYR A 42 -0.82 -17.24 8.54
C TYR A 42 -1.60 -18.24 9.41
N SER A 43 -2.29 -17.72 10.43
CA SER A 43 -3.18 -18.50 11.28
C SER A 43 -4.63 -18.07 11.07
N PRO A 44 -5.49 -18.87 10.42
CA PRO A 44 -6.89 -18.52 10.21
C PRO A 44 -7.68 -18.28 11.49
N GLY A 45 -7.30 -18.94 12.60
CA GLY A 45 -7.92 -18.73 13.91
C GLY A 45 -7.44 -17.48 14.64
N ASN A 46 -6.39 -16.82 14.13
CA ASN A 46 -5.88 -15.56 14.63
C ASN A 46 -5.45 -14.65 13.46
N PRO A 47 -6.42 -14.13 12.67
CA PRO A 47 -6.13 -13.40 11.43
C PRO A 47 -5.45 -12.05 11.68
N VAL A 48 -5.62 -11.48 12.87
CA VAL A 48 -4.93 -10.27 13.33
C VAL A 48 -4.03 -10.67 14.48
N SER A 49 -2.78 -11.00 14.17
CA SER A 49 -1.81 -11.44 15.17
C SER A 49 -1.50 -10.32 16.16
N SER A 50 -1.48 -10.65 17.46
CA SER A 50 -0.96 -9.80 18.55
C SER A 50 0.49 -10.17 18.93
N ASP A 51 1.18 -10.96 18.11
CA ASP A 51 2.60 -11.30 18.27
C ASP A 51 3.47 -10.20 17.66
N ASP A 52 3.99 -9.31 18.50
CA ASP A 52 4.86 -8.21 18.09
C ASP A 52 6.13 -8.69 17.39
N ALA A 53 6.72 -9.80 17.84
CA ALA A 53 7.93 -10.35 17.21
C ALA A 53 7.62 -10.88 15.81
N PHE A 54 6.43 -11.43 15.59
CA PHE A 54 5.97 -11.77 14.25
C PHE A 54 5.75 -10.53 13.38
N ALA A 55 5.17 -9.46 13.93
CA ALA A 55 4.97 -8.20 13.21
C ALA A 55 6.31 -7.58 12.76
N ASP A 56 7.31 -7.54 13.63
CA ASP A 56 8.66 -7.06 13.31
C ASP A 56 9.32 -7.92 12.21
N ARG A 57 9.23 -9.26 12.32
CA ARG A 57 9.76 -10.16 11.29
C ARG A 57 9.06 -9.95 9.95
N LEU A 58 7.74 -9.76 9.95
CA LEU A 58 6.97 -9.50 8.74
C LEU A 58 7.37 -8.17 8.09
N PHE A 59 7.60 -7.14 8.88
CA PHE A 59 8.07 -5.84 8.39
C PHE A 59 9.46 -5.95 7.74
N GLU A 60 10.42 -6.62 8.40
CA GLU A 60 11.75 -6.85 7.82
C GLU A 60 11.70 -7.71 6.56
N ALA A 61 10.84 -8.73 6.54
CA ALA A 61 10.60 -9.57 5.38
C ALA A 61 10.06 -8.76 4.20
N ALA A 62 9.15 -7.81 4.45
CA ALA A 62 8.59 -6.94 3.42
C ALA A 62 9.66 -6.01 2.82
N ILE A 63 10.51 -5.41 3.66
CA ILE A 63 11.64 -4.59 3.17
C ILE A 63 12.57 -5.43 2.29
N GLU A 64 13.00 -6.61 2.77
CA GLU A 64 13.88 -7.50 2.01
C GLU A 64 13.23 -7.97 0.70
N PHE A 65 11.93 -8.23 0.72
CA PHE A 65 11.17 -8.60 -0.47
C PHE A 65 11.19 -7.51 -1.53
N ILE A 66 10.95 -6.25 -1.16
CA ILE A 66 10.96 -5.11 -2.08
C ILE A 66 12.38 -4.90 -2.64
N VAL A 67 13.41 -4.98 -1.79
CA VAL A 67 14.82 -4.86 -2.23
C VAL A 67 15.17 -5.93 -3.27
N ARG A 68 14.80 -7.19 -3.02
CA ARG A 68 15.11 -8.31 -3.93
C ARG A 68 14.28 -8.31 -5.21
N THR A 69 13.04 -7.84 -5.15
CA THR A 69 12.08 -7.97 -6.25
C THR A 69 12.04 -6.72 -7.13
N GLY A 70 12.10 -5.54 -6.53
CA GLY A 70 11.80 -4.28 -7.20
C GLY A 70 10.30 -4.13 -7.53
N VAL A 71 10.00 -3.10 -8.33
CA VAL A 71 8.66 -2.81 -8.85
C VAL A 71 8.72 -2.83 -10.37
N TYR A 72 7.79 -3.55 -10.99
CA TYR A 72 7.71 -3.63 -12.44
C TYR A 72 6.94 -2.43 -13.01
N CYS A 73 7.49 -1.81 -14.04
CA CYS A 73 6.81 -0.83 -14.88
C CYS A 73 6.48 -1.50 -16.21
N ASP A 74 5.19 -1.73 -16.44
CA ASP A 74 4.64 -2.38 -17.63
C ASP A 74 4.77 -1.51 -18.88
N ASP A 75 4.56 -0.20 -18.75
CA ASP A 75 4.74 0.77 -19.84
C ASP A 75 6.13 0.69 -20.50
N THR A 76 7.18 0.38 -19.72
CA THR A 76 8.56 0.33 -20.21
C THR A 76 9.16 -1.08 -20.20
N ASN A 77 8.42 -2.08 -19.71
CA ASN A 77 8.88 -3.45 -19.43
C ASN A 77 10.19 -3.50 -18.64
N ARG A 78 10.29 -2.71 -17.56
CA ARG A 78 11.51 -2.59 -16.74
C ARG A 78 11.24 -2.74 -15.26
N VAL A 79 12.28 -3.11 -14.51
CA VAL A 79 12.22 -3.21 -13.05
C VAL A 79 12.88 -2.00 -12.41
N ILE A 80 12.17 -1.34 -11.51
CA ILE A 80 12.67 -0.28 -10.63
C ILE A 80 13.20 -0.93 -9.35
N HIS A 81 14.48 -0.74 -9.07
CA HIS A 81 15.11 -1.21 -7.83
C HIS A 81 15.23 -0.10 -6.79
N PHE A 82 15.22 -0.53 -5.52
CA PHE A 82 15.23 0.34 -4.34
C PHE A 82 16.33 -0.11 -3.38
N GLY A 83 16.98 0.87 -2.75
CA GLY A 83 17.89 0.59 -1.64
C GLY A 83 17.13 0.28 -0.35
N ARG A 84 17.71 -0.55 0.52
CA ARG A 84 17.14 -0.81 1.86
C ARG A 84 16.96 0.46 2.68
N ASP A 85 17.96 1.32 2.71
CA ASP A 85 17.91 2.59 3.46
C ASP A 85 16.96 3.61 2.82
N GLU A 86 16.77 3.52 1.50
CA GLU A 86 15.79 4.35 0.79
C GLU A 86 14.37 4.02 1.26
N ILE A 87 14.02 2.73 1.34
CA ILE A 87 12.72 2.27 1.84
C ILE A 87 12.53 2.68 3.31
N ARG A 88 13.53 2.42 4.17
CA ARG A 88 13.44 2.77 5.60
C ARG A 88 13.24 4.26 5.83
N ARG A 89 14.06 5.09 5.20
CA ARG A 89 13.90 6.55 5.30
C ARG A 89 12.55 7.01 4.79
N ALA A 90 12.01 6.42 3.73
CA ALA A 90 10.68 6.77 3.25
C ALA A 90 9.59 6.47 4.30
N VAL A 91 9.65 5.32 4.96
CA VAL A 91 8.72 4.93 6.03
C VAL A 91 8.86 5.85 7.26
N GLU A 92 10.09 6.14 7.69
CA GLU A 92 10.38 7.00 8.84
C GLU A 92 9.90 8.45 8.66
N ASN A 93 9.84 8.92 7.40
CA ASN A 93 9.46 10.29 7.06
C ASN A 93 7.99 10.40 6.58
N LEU A 94 7.15 9.40 6.84
CA LEU A 94 5.73 9.49 6.54
C LEU A 94 5.07 10.62 7.34
N PRO A 95 4.22 11.44 6.71
CA PRO A 95 3.50 12.49 7.41
C PRO A 95 2.55 11.86 8.46
N PRO A 96 2.30 12.54 9.58
CA PRO A 96 1.43 12.03 10.64
C PRO A 96 -0.06 11.98 10.25
N GLY A 97 -0.41 12.45 9.06
CA GLY A 97 -1.77 12.56 8.57
C GLY A 97 -1.94 13.74 7.63
N ALA A 98 -3.15 13.96 7.16
CA ALA A 98 -3.53 15.09 6.31
C ALA A 98 -4.96 15.52 6.61
N PHE A 99 -5.31 16.76 6.26
CA PHE A 99 -6.71 17.18 6.31
C PHE A 99 -7.44 16.74 5.04
N PHE A 100 -8.64 16.19 5.22
CA PHE A 100 -9.57 15.85 4.15
C PHE A 100 -10.87 16.61 4.32
N GLY A 101 -11.52 16.95 3.20
CA GLY A 101 -12.75 17.74 3.17
C GLY A 101 -12.52 19.24 3.41
N GLU A 102 -13.63 19.99 3.42
CA GLU A 102 -13.64 21.45 3.52
C GLU A 102 -14.69 21.93 4.52
N GLY A 103 -14.59 23.20 4.95
CA GLY A 103 -15.59 23.83 5.82
C GLY A 103 -15.89 23.02 7.09
N ARG A 104 -17.19 22.79 7.34
CA ARG A 104 -17.70 22.03 8.49
C ARG A 104 -17.29 20.56 8.45
N ASP A 105 -17.05 20.02 7.26
CA ASP A 105 -16.83 18.59 7.05
C ASP A 105 -15.32 18.28 6.96
N ARG A 106 -14.46 19.30 7.02
CA ARG A 106 -13.01 19.12 7.13
C ARG A 106 -12.64 18.39 8.41
N ARG A 107 -11.88 17.31 8.29
CA ARG A 107 -11.38 16.51 9.41
C ARG A 107 -9.93 16.10 9.17
N PHE A 108 -9.21 15.84 10.26
CA PHE A 108 -7.82 15.36 10.19
C PHE A 108 -7.82 13.84 10.07
N PHE A 109 -7.32 13.32 8.96
CA PHE A 109 -7.15 11.90 8.71
C PHE A 109 -5.75 11.46 9.15
N ALA A 110 -5.69 10.57 10.12
CA ALA A 110 -4.46 10.15 10.79
C ALA A 110 -4.39 8.62 10.94
N PRO A 111 -3.19 8.03 11.00
CA PRO A 111 -3.02 6.61 11.25
C PRO A 111 -3.49 6.26 12.68
N ARG A 112 -4.02 5.05 12.83
CA ARG A 112 -4.40 4.45 14.11
C ARG A 112 -3.38 3.40 14.51
N LYS A 113 -3.17 3.25 15.82
CA LYS A 113 -2.40 2.13 16.37
C LYS A 113 -3.33 0.96 16.74
N PRO A 114 -2.81 -0.26 16.87
CA PRO A 114 -3.52 -1.32 17.59
C PRO A 114 -4.04 -0.77 18.91
N GLU A 115 -5.30 -1.09 19.24
CA GLU A 115 -5.93 -0.74 20.52
C GLU A 115 -6.14 0.76 20.80
N ASP A 116 -5.88 1.66 19.83
CA ASP A 116 -5.98 3.14 20.01
C ASP A 116 -7.40 3.64 20.35
N GLY A 117 -8.44 2.79 20.31
CA GLY A 117 -9.82 3.13 20.69
C GLY A 117 -10.56 4.12 19.79
N LYS A 118 -9.83 4.90 18.98
CA LYS A 118 -10.37 5.83 17.98
C LYS A 118 -11.18 5.06 16.95
N GLU A 119 -12.29 5.63 16.49
CA GLU A 119 -13.02 5.08 15.35
C GLU A 119 -12.21 5.24 14.04
N PRO A 120 -12.35 4.31 13.07
CA PRO A 120 -11.74 4.49 11.77
C PRO A 120 -12.37 5.66 11.01
N TRP A 121 -11.65 6.19 10.02
CA TRP A 121 -12.25 7.05 9.03
C TRP A 121 -13.23 6.24 8.17
N TYR A 122 -14.49 6.66 8.10
CA TYR A 122 -15.52 5.99 7.30
C TYR A 122 -15.50 6.52 5.87
N HIS A 123 -14.62 5.98 5.04
CA HIS A 123 -14.64 6.30 3.60
C HIS A 123 -15.78 5.52 2.93
N VAL A 124 -16.90 6.19 2.64
CA VAL A 124 -18.08 5.61 1.98
C VAL A 124 -18.11 6.04 0.50
N GLY A 125 -18.51 5.13 -0.39
CA GLY A 125 -18.66 5.44 -1.82
C GLY A 125 -17.42 5.18 -2.68
N THR A 126 -16.59 4.18 -2.34
CA THR A 126 -15.54 3.73 -3.27
C THR A 126 -16.13 2.79 -4.34
N GLY A 127 -15.68 2.92 -5.60
CA GLY A 127 -16.09 2.03 -6.68
C GLY A 127 -17.56 2.14 -7.08
N ILE A 128 -18.12 3.36 -7.03
CA ILE A 128 -19.53 3.61 -7.39
C ILE A 128 -19.75 3.25 -8.86
N VAL A 129 -20.56 2.22 -9.10
CA VAL A 129 -21.05 1.89 -10.43
C VAL A 129 -22.42 2.55 -10.60
N ALA A 130 -22.52 3.41 -11.61
CA ALA A 130 -23.76 4.07 -11.99
C ALA A 130 -23.99 3.89 -13.48
N SER A 131 -25.22 3.54 -13.86
CA SER A 131 -25.62 3.41 -15.27
C SER A 131 -26.11 4.73 -15.87
N SER A 132 -26.23 5.79 -15.07
CA SER A 132 -26.56 7.15 -15.48
C SER A 132 -26.01 8.17 -14.48
N GLU A 133 -25.94 9.43 -14.91
CA GLU A 133 -25.56 10.55 -14.04
C GLU A 133 -26.55 10.74 -12.89
N ASP A 134 -27.86 10.61 -13.14
CA ASP A 134 -28.90 10.71 -12.10
C ASP A 134 -28.67 9.69 -10.98
N ILE A 135 -28.31 8.45 -11.34
CA ILE A 135 -28.01 7.40 -10.38
C ILE A 135 -26.72 7.71 -9.61
N ALA A 136 -25.69 8.20 -10.31
CA ALA A 136 -24.43 8.58 -9.67
C ALA A 136 -24.66 9.70 -8.64
N LEU A 137 -25.44 10.72 -9.00
CA LEU A 137 -25.76 11.85 -8.13
C LEU A 137 -26.56 11.38 -6.91
N ALA A 138 -27.64 10.62 -7.12
CA ALA A 138 -28.46 10.10 -6.03
C ALA A 138 -27.65 9.22 -5.05
N GLN A 139 -26.69 8.43 -5.55
CA GLN A 139 -25.79 7.64 -4.71
C GLN A 139 -24.86 8.52 -3.87
N VAL A 140 -24.21 9.51 -4.48
CA VAL A 140 -23.30 10.44 -3.78
C VAL A 140 -24.06 11.27 -2.74
N GLU A 141 -25.23 11.78 -3.07
CA GLU A 141 -26.13 12.47 -2.13
C GLU A 141 -26.52 11.55 -0.97
N GLY A 142 -26.87 10.30 -1.28
CA GLY A 142 -27.17 9.27 -0.29
C GLY A 142 -26.02 9.04 0.70
N TYR A 143 -24.78 8.96 0.22
CA TYR A 143 -23.61 8.81 1.08
C TYR A 143 -23.31 10.07 1.89
N GLY A 144 -23.40 11.25 1.28
CA GLY A 144 -23.22 12.54 1.97
C GLY A 144 -24.28 12.81 3.04
N GLY A 145 -25.45 12.18 2.93
CA GLY A 145 -26.51 12.23 3.95
C GLY A 145 -26.26 11.35 5.18
N ILE A 146 -25.24 10.48 5.18
CA ILE A 146 -24.94 9.59 6.32
C ILE A 146 -24.28 10.41 7.44
N PRO A 147 -24.89 10.57 8.62
CA PRO A 147 -24.37 11.47 9.65
C PRO A 147 -23.00 11.11 10.23
N ARG A 148 -22.54 9.88 10.01
CA ARG A 148 -21.25 9.34 10.51
C ARG A 148 -20.23 9.11 9.40
N ALA A 149 -20.59 9.33 8.13
CA ALA A 149 -19.65 9.28 7.03
C ALA A 149 -18.72 10.51 7.05
#